data_AF-A0A1Y5I4G3-F1
#
_entry.id   AF-A0A1Y5I4G3-F1
#
_cell.length_a   1.000
_cell.length_b   1.000
_cell.length_c   1.000
_cell.angle_alpha   90.00
_cell.angle_beta   90.00
_cell.angle_gamma   90.00
#
_symmetry.space_group_name_H-M   'P 1'
#
loop_
_entity.id
_entity.type
_entity.pdbx_description
1 polymer ?
#
loop_
_entity_poly.entity_id
_entity_poly.type
_entity_poly.pdbx_seq_one_letter_code
_entity_poly.pdbx_strand_id
1 'polypeptide(L)'
;MLQSMLEAGVHFGHQSRRWNPKMAPYIYEEKNGIHILDVVQTIGELEKARTAFKSAKNVIFVGTRPAIAPLIEQVATKTGSNYVNTRWVGGLLTNWTTMTMCLEKLGRLDAQLETATPKKGFTKKDILSLTRERERLEKFFGGLRNLKTLPDLVVIVGQPNEPNDDSARSVAFILDQLTKD
;
A
#
# COMPACT_ATOMS: atom_id res chain seq x y z
N MET A 1 15.93 -0.84 21.10
CA MET A 1 15.13 -0.26 19.99
C MET A 1 15.82 0.95 19.36
N LEU A 2 16.20 1.98 20.12
CA LEU A 2 16.96 3.12 19.59
C LEU A 2 18.27 2.69 18.92
N GLN A 3 19.10 1.91 19.64
CA GLN A 3 20.38 1.44 19.11
C GLN A 3 20.22 0.60 17.83
N SER A 4 19.28 -0.34 17.80
CA SER A 4 19.01 -1.16 16.61
C SER A 4 18.51 -0.34 15.41
N MET A 5 17.77 0.75 15.63
CA MET A 5 17.33 1.66 14.58
C MET A 5 18.49 2.47 14.00
N LEU A 6 19.39 2.94 14.86
CA LEU A 6 20.61 3.63 14.45
C LEU A 6 21.52 2.71 13.64
N GLU A 7 21.74 1.48 14.09
CA GLU A 7 22.51 0.45 13.37
C GLU A 7 21.90 0.08 12.02
N ALA A 8 20.56 0.03 11.94
CA ALA A 8 19.84 -0.21 10.69
C ALA A 8 19.83 1.02 9.74
N GLY A 9 20.34 2.17 10.17
CA GLY A 9 20.45 3.37 9.34
C GLY A 9 19.12 4.10 9.09
N VAL A 10 18.09 3.90 9.93
CA VAL A 10 16.76 4.52 9.68
C VAL A 10 16.75 6.05 9.83
N HIS A 11 17.80 6.61 10.45
CA HIS A 11 17.95 8.04 10.68
C HIS A 11 18.38 8.81 9.43
N PHE A 12 18.83 8.11 8.37
CA PHE A 12 19.23 8.78 7.13
C PHE A 12 18.01 9.19 6.31
N GLY A 13 17.86 10.50 6.13
CA GLY A 13 16.86 11.11 5.26
C GLY A 13 17.35 11.36 3.83
N HIS A 14 16.69 12.30 3.17
CA HIS A 14 17.07 12.74 1.83
C HIS A 14 18.14 13.84 1.86
N GLN A 15 18.69 14.13 0.68
CA GLN A 15 19.59 15.28 0.49
C GLN A 15 18.86 16.58 0.79
N SER A 16 19.54 17.56 1.37
CA SER A 16 18.95 18.84 1.81
C SER A 16 18.38 19.70 0.68
N ARG A 17 18.72 19.38 -0.57
CA ARG A 17 18.13 20.01 -1.77
C ARG A 17 16.76 19.44 -2.15
N ARG A 18 16.40 18.26 -1.64
CA ARG A 18 15.19 17.50 -2.00
C ARG A 18 14.43 17.10 -0.75
N TRP A 19 13.86 18.09 -0.07
CA TRP A 19 13.07 17.89 1.15
C TRP A 19 11.80 18.75 1.12
N ASN A 20 10.83 18.39 1.96
CA ASN A 20 9.61 19.15 2.15
C ASN A 20 9.75 20.00 3.44
N PRO A 21 9.60 21.34 3.40
CA PRO A 21 9.71 22.20 4.58
C PRO A 21 8.85 21.78 5.78
N LYS A 22 7.70 21.12 5.53
CA LYS A 22 6.85 20.58 6.59
C LYS A 22 7.49 19.47 7.42
N MET A 23 8.59 18.89 6.94
CA MET A 23 9.38 17.89 7.67
C MET A 23 10.36 18.51 8.67
N ALA A 24 10.51 19.84 8.72
CA ALA A 24 11.45 20.51 9.63
C ALA A 24 11.32 20.06 11.09
N PRO A 25 10.11 19.86 11.66
CA PRO A 25 9.97 19.39 13.05
C PRO A 25 10.47 17.96 13.30
N TYR A 26 10.73 17.17 12.25
CA TYR A 26 11.18 15.78 12.33
C TYR A 26 12.66 15.61 11.97
N ILE A 27 13.33 16.69 11.57
CA ILE A 27 14.75 16.70 11.22
C ILE A 27 15.53 17.09 12.48
N TYR A 28 16.46 16.22 12.88
CA TYR A 28 17.37 16.46 14.00
C TYR A 28 18.49 17.42 13.58
N GLU A 29 19.21 17.10 12.50
CA GLU A 29 20.27 17.97 11.95
C GLU A 29 20.51 17.70 10.46
N GLU A 30 21.37 18.50 9.84
CA GLU A 30 21.92 18.25 8.51
C GLU A 30 23.42 17.95 8.62
N LYS A 31 23.85 16.83 8.02
CA LYS A 31 25.26 16.44 7.99
C LYS A 31 25.67 16.04 6.59
N ASN A 32 26.71 16.68 6.06
CA ASN A 32 27.23 16.43 4.70
C ASN A 32 26.17 16.53 3.60
N GLY A 33 25.21 17.45 3.73
CA GLY A 33 24.14 17.64 2.75
C GLY A 33 23.03 16.58 2.79
N ILE A 34 22.94 15.80 3.87
CA ILE A 34 21.88 14.81 4.13
C ILE A 34 21.17 15.19 5.43
N HIS A 35 19.83 15.21 5.42
CA HIS A 35 19.04 15.38 6.63
C HIS A 35 19.08 14.10 7.48
N ILE A 36 19.33 14.28 8.77
CA ILE A 36 19.25 13.24 9.80
C ILE A 36 17.91 13.41 10.52
N LEU A 37 17.12 12.35 10.58
CA LEU A 37 15.81 12.32 11.23
C LEU A 37 15.95 12.08 12.74
N ASP A 38 15.04 12.66 13.52
CA ASP A 38 14.97 12.40 14.96
C ASP A 38 14.39 10.99 15.22
N VAL A 39 15.27 10.07 15.62
CA VAL A 39 14.90 8.68 15.93
C VAL A 39 14.13 8.58 17.25
N VAL A 40 14.37 9.47 18.21
CA VAL A 40 13.64 9.47 19.48
C VAL A 40 12.18 9.82 19.23
N GLN A 41 11.94 10.87 18.43
CA GLN A 41 10.60 11.22 17.99
C GLN A 41 9.96 10.09 17.18
N THR A 42 10.71 9.47 16.26
CA THR A 42 10.24 8.33 15.46
C THR A 42 9.76 7.16 16.32
N ILE A 43 10.48 6.83 17.41
CA ILE A 43 10.07 5.78 18.35
C ILE A 43 8.75 6.15 19.02
N GLY A 44 8.58 7.41 19.43
CA GLY A 44 7.33 7.90 20.03
C GLY A 44 6.13 7.77 19.08
N GLU A 45 6.29 8.17 17.82
CA GLU A 45 5.24 8.03 16.81
C GLU A 45 4.95 6.56 16.46
N LEU A 46 5.98 5.70 16.45
CA LEU A 46 5.80 4.27 16.22
C LEU A 46 5.00 3.59 17.33
N GLU A 47 5.13 4.04 18.59
CA GLU A 47 4.31 3.53 19.70
C GLU A 47 2.83 3.93 19.57
N LYS A 48 2.54 5.14 19.08
CA LYS A 48 1.17 5.56 18.75
C LYS A 48 0.61 4.70 17.62
N ALA A 49 1.39 4.50 16.55
CA ALA A 49 1.00 3.63 15.44
C ALA A 49 0.72 2.20 15.95
N ARG A 50 1.60 1.63 16.78
CA ARG A 50 1.42 0.30 17.39
C ARG A 50 0.10 0.19 18.15
N THR A 51 -0.35 1.26 18.80
CA THR A 51 -1.64 1.28 19.49
C THR A 51 -2.80 1.25 18.51
N ALA A 52 -2.76 2.05 17.44
CA ALA A 52 -3.79 2.03 16.38
C ALA A 52 -3.89 0.65 15.68
N PHE A 53 -2.77 -0.04 15.50
CA PHE A 53 -2.74 -1.40 14.96
C PHE A 53 -3.45 -2.43 15.84
N LYS A 54 -3.50 -2.25 17.17
CA LYS A 54 -4.18 -3.19 18.07
C LYS A 54 -5.70 -3.17 17.90
N SER A 55 -6.27 -2.03 17.52
CA SER A 55 -7.71 -1.86 17.30
C SER A 55 -8.15 -2.18 15.86
N ALA A 56 -7.21 -2.18 14.90
CA ALA A 56 -7.51 -2.41 13.49
C ALA A 56 -7.70 -3.91 13.20
N LYS A 57 -8.76 -4.25 12.47
CA LYS A 57 -9.01 -5.62 11.99
C LYS A 57 -8.61 -5.78 10.53
N ASN A 58 -8.87 -4.75 9.72
CA ASN A 58 -8.57 -4.73 8.30
C ASN A 58 -7.47 -3.72 8.02
N VAL A 59 -6.25 -4.22 7.82
CA VAL A 59 -5.09 -3.41 7.45
C VAL A 59 -4.76 -3.62 5.97
N ILE A 60 -4.47 -2.52 5.27
CA ILE A 60 -3.89 -2.55 3.92
C ILE A 60 -2.48 -1.98 3.96
N PHE A 61 -1.51 -2.73 3.45
CA PHE A 61 -0.14 -2.25 3.20
C PHE A 61 0.03 -1.78 1.76
N VAL A 62 0.57 -0.58 1.57
CA VAL A 62 0.71 0.05 0.25
C VAL A 62 2.17 0.43 0.04
N GLY A 63 2.75 -0.04 -1.06
CA GLY A 63 4.08 0.40 -1.47
C GLY A 63 4.38 -0.08 -2.89
N THR A 64 4.38 0.86 -3.82
CA THR A 64 4.43 0.60 -5.27
C THR A 64 5.82 0.69 -5.88
N ARG A 65 6.81 1.14 -5.10
CA ARG A 65 8.19 1.27 -5.58
C ARG A 65 8.79 -0.13 -5.81
N PRO A 66 9.55 -0.36 -6.89
CA PRO A 66 10.13 -1.69 -7.18
C PRO A 66 10.94 -2.30 -6.04
N ALA A 67 11.67 -1.49 -5.27
CA ALA A 67 12.45 -1.94 -4.11
C ALA A 67 11.60 -2.33 -2.89
N ILE A 68 10.36 -1.83 -2.80
CA ILE A 68 9.47 -1.94 -1.63
C ILE A 68 8.34 -2.95 -1.90
N ALA A 69 7.87 -3.02 -3.13
CA ALA A 69 6.78 -3.88 -3.58
C ALA A 69 6.89 -5.35 -3.10
N PRO A 70 8.03 -6.06 -3.26
CA PRO A 70 8.14 -7.44 -2.80
C PRO A 70 8.11 -7.56 -1.26
N LEU A 71 8.62 -6.56 -0.54
CA LEU A 71 8.62 -6.54 0.92
C LEU A 71 7.20 -6.35 1.47
N ILE A 72 6.42 -5.48 0.84
CA ILE A 72 5.02 -5.22 1.22
C ILE A 72 4.17 -6.47 1.07
N GLU A 73 4.29 -7.16 -0.07
CA GLU A 73 3.62 -8.43 -0.31
C GLU A 73 4.02 -9.49 0.72
N GLN A 74 5.31 -9.63 1.00
CA GLN A 74 5.81 -10.60 1.98
C GLN A 74 5.28 -10.31 3.39
N VAL A 75 5.28 -9.06 3.83
CA VAL A 75 4.80 -8.66 5.16
C VAL A 75 3.28 -8.86 5.27
N ALA A 76 2.53 -8.42 4.26
CA ALA A 76 1.08 -8.57 4.25
C ALA A 76 0.67 -10.04 4.25
N THR A 77 1.32 -10.88 3.43
CA THR A 77 1.06 -12.32 3.40
C THR A 77 1.37 -12.98 4.73
N LYS A 78 2.49 -12.65 5.37
CA LYS A 78 2.87 -13.18 6.70
C LYS A 78 1.88 -12.79 7.80
N THR A 79 1.28 -11.61 7.69
CA THR A 79 0.36 -11.07 8.71
C THR A 79 -1.11 -11.32 8.36
N GLY A 80 -1.40 -11.97 7.23
CA GLY A 80 -2.77 -12.15 6.73
C GLY A 80 -3.47 -10.84 6.34
N SER A 81 -2.72 -9.75 6.18
CA SER A 81 -3.24 -8.44 5.79
C SER A 81 -3.33 -8.29 4.28
N ASN A 82 -4.09 -7.30 3.82
CA ASN A 82 -4.22 -7.00 2.40
C ASN A 82 -3.08 -6.06 1.96
N TYR A 83 -2.78 -6.01 0.66
CA TYR A 83 -1.74 -5.14 0.13
C TYR A 83 -1.98 -4.61 -1.28
N VAL A 84 -1.26 -3.53 -1.60
CA VAL A 84 -1.14 -2.93 -2.93
C VAL A 84 0.34 -2.66 -3.20
N ASN A 85 0.95 -3.48 -4.06
CA ASN A 85 2.38 -3.40 -4.38
C ASN A 85 2.70 -2.96 -5.82
N THR A 86 1.67 -2.79 -6.67
CA THR A 86 1.86 -2.43 -8.09
C THR A 86 1.52 -0.95 -8.35
N ARG A 87 0.23 -0.62 -8.34
CA ARG A 87 -0.28 0.74 -8.54
C ARG A 87 -1.51 0.93 -7.68
N TRP A 88 -1.56 2.06 -6.99
CA TRP A 88 -2.78 2.51 -6.34
C TRP A 88 -3.78 2.99 -7.40
N VAL A 89 -4.94 2.33 -7.46
CA VAL A 89 -6.03 2.76 -8.34
C VAL A 89 -6.78 3.89 -7.62
N GLY A 90 -6.90 5.04 -8.28
CA GLY A 90 -7.67 6.16 -7.75
C GLY A 90 -9.11 5.73 -7.46
N GLY A 91 -9.64 6.10 -6.30
CA GLY A 91 -10.99 5.74 -5.89
C GLY A 91 -11.15 4.39 -5.17
N LEU A 92 -10.05 3.68 -4.87
CA LEU A 92 -10.12 2.40 -4.13
C LEU A 92 -10.87 2.49 -2.79
N LEU A 93 -10.74 3.61 -2.08
CA LEU A 93 -11.38 3.84 -0.78
C LEU A 93 -12.67 4.66 -0.89
N THR A 94 -12.72 5.61 -1.82
CA THR A 94 -13.87 6.52 -1.96
C THR A 94 -15.00 5.95 -2.81
N ASN A 95 -14.70 5.00 -3.71
CA ASN A 95 -15.68 4.28 -4.52
C ASN A 95 -15.61 2.78 -4.23
N TRP A 96 -15.98 2.42 -3.00
CA TRP A 96 -15.98 1.04 -2.51
C TRP A 96 -16.81 0.10 -3.40
N THR A 97 -18.00 0.54 -3.83
CA THR A 97 -18.89 -0.28 -4.66
C THR A 97 -18.22 -0.75 -5.95
N THR A 98 -17.47 0.14 -6.62
CA THR A 98 -16.75 -0.21 -7.84
C THR A 98 -15.59 -1.15 -7.56
N MET A 99 -14.89 -0.95 -6.44
CA MET A 99 -13.83 -1.84 -6.02
C MET A 99 -14.36 -3.26 -5.74
N THR A 100 -15.46 -3.38 -5.01
CA THR A 100 -16.13 -4.68 -4.76
C THR A 100 -16.54 -5.36 -6.06
N MET A 101 -17.12 -4.61 -7.02
CA MET A 101 -17.44 -5.15 -8.35
C MET A 101 -16.20 -5.68 -9.09
N CYS A 102 -15.05 -5.02 -8.97
CA CYS A 102 -13.80 -5.50 -9.55
C CYS A 102 -13.31 -6.81 -8.89
N LEU A 103 -13.41 -6.93 -7.56
CA LEU A 103 -13.08 -8.16 -6.84
C LEU A 103 -14.01 -9.31 -7.18
N GLU A 104 -15.32 -9.05 -7.24
CA GLU A 104 -16.31 -10.04 -7.67
C GLU A 104 -16.03 -10.50 -9.11
N LYS A 105 -15.72 -9.57 -10.01
CA LYS A 105 -15.37 -9.88 -11.39
C LYS A 105 -14.12 -10.76 -11.47
N LEU A 106 -13.10 -10.47 -10.66
CA LEU A 106 -11.90 -11.30 -10.57
C LEU A 106 -12.23 -12.73 -10.11
N GLY A 107 -13.06 -12.89 -9.08
CA GLY A 107 -13.54 -14.20 -8.64
C GLY A 107 -14.37 -14.94 -9.69
N ARG A 108 -15.22 -14.22 -10.45
CA ARG A 108 -15.97 -14.80 -11.58
C ARG A 108 -15.04 -15.28 -12.70
N LEU A 109 -13.99 -14.53 -13.02
CA LEU A 109 -13.01 -14.91 -14.03
C LEU A 109 -12.21 -16.15 -13.61
N ASP A 110 -11.83 -16.26 -12.33
CA ASP A 110 -11.18 -17.46 -11.80
C ASP A 110 -12.09 -18.70 -11.98
N ALA A 111 -13.36 -18.61 -11.56
CA ALA A 111 -14.33 -19.72 -11.73
C ALA A 111 -14.62 -20.06 -13.20
N GLN A 112 -14.67 -19.06 -14.09
CA GLN A 112 -14.82 -19.29 -15.53
C GLN A 112 -13.61 -20.02 -16.10
N LEU A 113 -12.39 -19.61 -15.74
CA LEU A 113 -11.15 -20.24 -16.23
C LEU A 113 -11.00 -21.67 -15.74
N GLU A 114 -11.42 -22.00 -14.51
CA GLU A 114 -11.43 -23.38 -14.00
C GLU A 114 -12.31 -24.31 -14.83
N THR A 115 -13.40 -23.78 -15.37
CA THR A 115 -14.38 -24.56 -16.14
C THR A 115 -14.22 -24.43 -17.65
N ALA A 116 -13.37 -23.51 -18.12
CA ALA A 116 -13.18 -23.19 -19.53
C ALA A 116 -12.50 -24.36 -20.26
N THR A 117 -13.31 -25.14 -20.96
CA THR A 117 -12.86 -26.28 -21.75
C THR A 117 -13.44 -26.22 -23.16
N PRO A 118 -12.75 -26.80 -24.17
CA PRO A 118 -13.30 -26.92 -25.52
C PRO A 118 -14.66 -27.65 -25.53
N LYS A 119 -14.87 -28.59 -24.60
CA LYS A 119 -16.14 -29.31 -24.42
C LYS A 119 -17.31 -28.41 -24.00
N LYS A 120 -17.04 -27.24 -23.41
CA LYS A 120 -18.04 -26.22 -23.07
C LYS A 120 -18.16 -25.11 -24.12
N GLY A 121 -17.55 -25.28 -25.30
CA GLY A 121 -17.65 -24.33 -26.42
C GLY A 121 -16.61 -23.20 -26.41
N PHE A 122 -15.62 -23.23 -25.51
CA PHE A 122 -14.56 -22.22 -25.48
C PHE A 122 -13.50 -22.49 -26.55
N THR A 123 -13.18 -21.50 -27.37
CA THR A 123 -12.01 -21.56 -28.25
C THR A 123 -10.74 -21.20 -27.49
N LYS A 124 -9.56 -21.59 -28.02
CA LYS A 124 -8.27 -21.17 -27.45
C LYS A 124 -8.12 -19.65 -27.37
N LYS A 125 -8.74 -18.92 -28.31
CA LYS A 125 -8.74 -17.46 -28.33
C LYS A 125 -9.55 -16.89 -27.16
N ASP A 126 -10.69 -17.49 -26.85
CA ASP A 126 -11.55 -17.05 -25.75
C ASP A 126 -10.86 -17.28 -24.40
N ILE A 127 -10.25 -18.45 -24.22
CA ILE A 127 -9.47 -18.76 -23.02
C ILE A 127 -8.34 -17.74 -22.84
N LEU A 128 -7.57 -17.45 -23.90
CA LEU A 128 -6.51 -16.45 -23.84
C LEU A 128 -7.02 -15.05 -23.47
N SER A 129 -8.18 -14.64 -23.98
CA SER A 129 -8.78 -13.34 -23.65
C SER A 129 -9.16 -13.28 -22.17
N LEU A 130 -9.80 -14.33 -21.65
CA LEU A 130 -10.18 -14.44 -20.23
C LEU A 130 -8.94 -14.42 -19.33
N THR A 131 -7.88 -15.15 -19.71
CA THR A 131 -6.61 -15.18 -18.97
C THR A 131 -5.99 -13.79 -18.89
N ARG A 132 -5.91 -13.05 -20.01
CA ARG A 132 -5.36 -11.70 -20.04
C ARG A 132 -6.16 -10.72 -19.17
N GLU A 133 -7.49 -10.83 -19.20
CA GLU A 133 -8.34 -10.00 -18.36
C GLU A 133 -8.16 -10.32 -16.87
N ARG A 134 -8.09 -11.60 -16.52
CA ARG A 134 -7.81 -12.08 -15.16
C ARG A 134 -6.45 -11.59 -14.68
N GLU A 135 -5.39 -11.75 -15.47
CA GLU A 135 -4.03 -11.28 -15.14
C GLU A 135 -3.99 -9.77 -14.91
N ARG A 136 -4.69 -9.00 -15.75
CA ARG A 136 -4.80 -7.55 -15.59
C ARG A 136 -5.46 -7.20 -14.26
N LEU A 137 -6.58 -7.82 -13.91
CA LEU A 137 -7.27 -7.55 -12.64
C LEU A 137 -6.45 -8.04 -11.44
N GLU A 138 -5.84 -9.23 -11.53
CA GLU A 138 -4.98 -9.79 -10.49
C GLU A 138 -3.83 -8.85 -10.14
N LYS A 139 -3.20 -8.25 -11.15
CA LYS A 139 -2.08 -7.32 -10.96
C LYS A 139 -2.45 -6.14 -10.05
N PHE A 140 -3.70 -5.68 -10.06
CA PHE A 140 -4.13 -4.50 -9.29
C PHE A 140 -4.89 -4.87 -8.01
N PHE A 141 -5.69 -5.93 -8.04
CA PHE A 141 -6.63 -6.28 -6.97
C PHE A 141 -6.30 -7.60 -6.26
N GLY A 142 -5.29 -8.35 -6.73
CA GLY A 142 -4.92 -9.65 -6.15
C GLY A 142 -4.58 -9.57 -4.66
N GLY A 143 -3.83 -8.55 -4.25
CA GLY A 143 -3.50 -8.30 -2.84
C GLY A 143 -4.68 -7.81 -1.98
N LEU A 144 -5.84 -7.53 -2.58
CA LEU A 144 -7.06 -7.05 -1.91
C LEU A 144 -8.17 -8.11 -1.85
N ARG A 145 -7.90 -9.34 -2.31
CA ARG A 145 -8.91 -10.43 -2.42
C ARG A 145 -9.63 -10.74 -1.11
N ASN A 146 -8.96 -10.60 0.03
CA ASN A 146 -9.53 -10.91 1.35
C ASN A 146 -10.27 -9.72 1.98
N LEU A 147 -10.29 -8.57 1.31
CA LEU A 147 -10.89 -7.35 1.83
C LEU A 147 -12.41 -7.37 1.61
N LYS A 148 -13.16 -7.54 2.71
CA LYS A 148 -14.63 -7.64 2.69
C LYS A 148 -15.35 -6.32 2.97
N THR A 149 -14.70 -5.45 3.74
CA THR A 149 -15.21 -4.15 4.17
C THR A 149 -14.13 -3.10 3.96
N LEU A 150 -14.52 -1.83 4.10
CA LEU A 150 -13.56 -0.72 4.11
C LEU A 150 -12.43 -1.03 5.12
N PRO A 151 -11.15 -0.77 4.79
CA PRO A 151 -10.05 -0.93 5.74
C PRO A 151 -10.19 0.02 6.92
N ASP A 152 -9.77 -0.46 8.11
CA ASP A 152 -9.69 0.36 9.31
C ASP A 152 -8.39 1.19 9.30
N LEU A 153 -7.33 0.66 8.68
CA LEU A 153 -6.02 1.27 8.67
C LEU A 153 -5.29 1.02 7.34
N VAL A 154 -4.63 2.06 6.84
CA VAL A 154 -3.83 2.00 5.62
C VAL A 154 -2.41 2.43 5.94
N VAL A 155 -1.45 1.56 5.64
CA VAL A 155 -0.02 1.82 5.86
C VAL A 155 0.63 2.08 4.52
N ILE A 156 1.14 3.30 4.34
CA ILE A 156 1.87 3.66 3.13
C ILE A 156 3.37 3.65 3.38
N VAL A 157 4.09 3.02 2.47
CA VAL A 157 5.54 3.02 2.42
C VAL A 157 6.02 3.54 1.06
N GLY A 158 6.87 4.57 1.09
CA GLY A 158 7.50 5.10 -0.12
C GLY A 158 6.61 6.03 -0.95
N GLN A 159 5.96 7.02 -0.31
CA GLN A 159 5.21 8.08 -1.00
C GLN A 159 6.02 8.68 -2.17
N PRO A 160 5.45 8.80 -3.39
CA PRO A 160 6.18 9.36 -4.53
C PRO A 160 6.53 10.83 -4.30
N ASN A 161 7.56 11.29 -5.02
CA ASN A 161 8.09 12.65 -4.93
C ASN A 161 7.35 13.66 -5.84
N GLU A 162 6.12 13.36 -6.27
CA GLU A 162 5.40 14.20 -7.24
C GLU A 162 4.26 15.02 -6.60
N PRO A 163 4.15 16.31 -6.95
CA PRO A 163 3.04 17.18 -6.51
C PRO A 163 1.68 16.84 -7.16
N ASN A 164 1.64 15.96 -8.18
CA ASN A 164 0.46 15.69 -9.03
C ASN A 164 -0.14 14.29 -8.90
N ASP A 165 0.29 13.46 -7.96
CA ASP A 165 -0.43 12.21 -7.67
C ASP A 165 -1.52 12.52 -6.63
N ASP A 166 -2.73 12.86 -7.09
CA ASP A 166 -3.92 13.14 -6.24
C ASP A 166 -4.24 11.98 -5.26
N SER A 167 -3.67 10.79 -5.51
CA SER A 167 -3.70 9.64 -4.62
C SER A 167 -2.93 9.87 -3.31
N ALA A 168 -1.80 10.59 -3.36
CA ALA A 168 -0.98 10.90 -2.18
C ALA A 168 -1.65 11.95 -1.28
N ARG A 169 -2.37 12.91 -1.87
CA ARG A 169 -3.24 13.84 -1.12
C ARG A 169 -4.35 13.08 -0.39
N SER A 170 -4.96 12.10 -1.04
CA SER A 170 -6.04 11.31 -0.46
C SER A 170 -5.59 10.48 0.75
N VAL A 171 -4.38 9.91 0.74
CA VAL A 171 -3.93 9.10 1.88
C VAL A 171 -3.22 9.89 2.97
N ALA A 172 -2.59 11.02 2.65
CA ALA A 172 -2.19 12.00 3.66
C ALA A 172 -3.42 12.63 4.35
N PHE A 173 -4.52 12.82 3.63
CA PHE A 173 -5.79 13.31 4.17
C PHE A 173 -6.47 12.29 5.10
N ILE A 174 -6.42 10.99 4.78
CA ILE A 174 -7.00 9.94 5.64
C ILE A 174 -6.25 9.81 6.98
N LEU A 175 -4.94 10.07 7.03
CA LEU A 175 -4.19 10.09 8.30
C LEU A 175 -4.45 11.37 9.13
N ASP A 176 -4.70 12.52 8.50
CA ASP A 176 -5.07 13.78 9.19
C ASP A 176 -6.52 13.76 9.72
N GLN A 177 -7.42 13.01 9.09
CA GLN A 177 -8.81 12.86 9.55
C GLN A 177 -8.97 11.83 10.67
N LEU A 178 -8.10 10.80 10.72
CA LEU A 178 -8.10 9.80 11.80
C LEU A 178 -7.35 10.26 13.07
N THR A 179 -6.73 11.45 13.04
CA THR A 179 -6.02 12.06 14.18
C THR A 179 -6.71 13.31 14.72
N LYS A 180 -7.84 13.69 14.13
CA LYS A 180 -8.74 14.73 14.64
C LYS A 180 -10.08 14.10 14.99
N ASP A 181 -10.09 13.41 16.12
CA ASP A 181 -11.18 13.31 17.10
C ASP A 181 -10.63 12.64 18.36
#